data_AF-A0A1Q8CTE4-F1
#
_entry.id   AF-A0A1Q8CTE4-F1
#
_cell.length_a   1.000
_cell.length_b   1.000
_cell.length_c   1.000
_cell.angle_alpha   90.00
_cell.angle_beta   90.00
_cell.angle_gamma   90.00
#
_symmetry.space_group_name_H-M   'P 1'
#
loop_
_entity.id
_entity.type
_entity.pdbx_description
1 polymer ?
#
loop_
_entity_poly.entity_id
_entity_poly.type
_entity_poly.pdbx_seq_one_letter_code
_entity_poly.pdbx_strand_id
1 'polypeptide(L)'
;MTTPGKRSGFDESTLRVVIAATQEAVGGLTQVGSRVSYLASALPTVNISKSGGRLGEIFLKLSGDLKAIKDNLDFVNQKATGLLKHNINVDADADAKGR
;
A
#
# COMPACT_ATOMS: atom_id res chain seq x y z
N MET A 1 -8.22 17.91 -38.93
CA MET A 1 -7.15 17.22 -38.18
C MET A 1 -7.50 17.26 -36.71
N THR A 2 -8.08 16.19 -36.17
CA THR A 2 -8.33 16.05 -34.74
C THR A 2 -7.03 15.60 -34.08
N THR A 3 -6.52 16.39 -33.14
CA THR A 3 -5.32 16.09 -32.36
C THR A 3 -5.39 14.66 -31.79
N PRO A 4 -4.38 13.79 -32.04
CA PRO A 4 -4.33 12.48 -31.41
C PRO A 4 -4.37 12.65 -29.90
N GLY A 5 -5.29 11.93 -29.25
CA GLY A 5 -5.66 12.11 -27.86
C GLY A 5 -4.46 12.31 -26.95
N LYS A 6 -4.37 13.49 -26.32
CA LYS A 6 -3.69 13.61 -25.04
C LYS A 6 -4.41 12.66 -24.09
N ARG A 7 -3.88 11.44 -23.92
CA ARG A 7 -4.29 10.51 -22.86
C ARG A 7 -4.10 11.27 -21.54
N SER A 8 -5.18 11.83 -21.00
CA SER A 8 -5.22 12.55 -19.73
C SER A 8 -5.12 11.60 -18.51
N GLY A 9 -4.49 10.44 -18.69
CA GLY A 9 -4.34 9.40 -17.68
C GLY A 9 -2.88 9.22 -17.28
N PHE A 10 -2.66 8.70 -16.07
CA PHE A 10 -1.35 8.19 -15.69
C PHE A 10 -0.90 7.14 -16.72
N ASP A 11 0.37 7.22 -17.12
CA ASP A 11 0.97 6.24 -18.03
C ASP A 11 0.96 4.84 -17.38
N GLU A 12 0.70 3.81 -18.19
CA GLU A 12 0.59 2.42 -17.73
C GLU A 12 1.87 1.93 -17.04
N SER A 13 3.05 2.29 -17.57
CA SER A 13 4.32 1.88 -16.95
C SER A 13 4.46 2.47 -15.55
N THR A 14 4.03 3.72 -15.36
CA THR A 14 4.04 4.39 -14.05
C THR A 14 3.09 3.71 -13.07
N LEU A 15 1.88 3.37 -13.51
CA LEU A 15 0.91 2.66 -12.66
C LEU A 15 1.43 1.28 -12.23
N ARG A 16 2.07 0.54 -13.14
CA ARG A 16 2.69 -0.76 -12.83
C ARG A 16 3.82 -0.63 -11.79
N VAL A 17 4.65 0.41 -11.89
CA VAL A 17 5.69 0.71 -10.90
C VAL A 17 5.07 1.01 -9.53
N VAL A 18 4.03 1.84 -9.47
CA VAL A 18 3.34 2.17 -8.21
C VAL A 18 2.73 0.91 -7.58
N ILE A 19 2.09 0.04 -8.37
CA ILE A 19 1.51 -1.23 -7.89
C ILE A 19 2.60 -2.12 -7.30
N ALA A 20 3.73 -2.29 -8.00
CA ALA A 20 4.83 -3.12 -7.52
C ALA A 20 5.45 -2.56 -6.23
N ALA A 21 5.74 -1.26 -6.19
CA ALA A 21 6.34 -0.60 -5.03
C ALA A 21 5.43 -0.68 -3.78
N THR A 22 4.12 -0.51 -3.95
CA THR A 22 3.16 -0.63 -2.84
C THR A 22 3.02 -2.07 -2.34
N GLN A 23 3.07 -3.07 -3.23
CA GLN A 23 3.08 -4.49 -2.84
C GLN A 23 4.33 -4.86 -2.04
N GLU A 24 5.50 -4.40 -2.48
CA GLU A 24 6.77 -4.62 -1.78
C GLU A 24 6.74 -3.97 -0.39
N ALA A 25 6.29 -2.71 -0.30
CA ALA A 25 6.18 -1.98 0.96
C ALA A 25 5.20 -2.67 1.94
N VAL A 26 4.06 -3.16 1.46
CA VAL A 26 3.09 -3.92 2.28
C VAL A 26 3.70 -5.22 2.81
N GLY A 27 4.49 -5.92 2.00
CA GLY A 27 5.24 -7.10 2.42
C GLY A 27 6.22 -6.78 3.56
N GLY A 28 7.02 -5.73 3.39
CA GLY A 28 7.96 -5.26 4.42
C GLY A 28 7.27 -4.83 5.72
N LEU A 29 6.19 -4.05 5.61
CA LEU A 29 5.40 -3.62 6.77
C LEU A 29 4.75 -4.79 7.51
N THR A 30 4.29 -5.82 6.80
CA THR A 30 3.71 -7.01 7.43
C THR A 30 4.74 -7.74 8.29
N GLN A 31 5.98 -7.87 7.81
CA GLN A 31 7.06 -8.48 8.58
C GLN A 31 7.43 -7.66 9.82
N VAL A 32 7.57 -6.34 9.67
CA VAL A 32 7.88 -5.44 10.80
C VAL A 32 6.73 -5.42 11.80
N GLY A 33 5.49 -5.28 11.35
CA GLY A 33 4.30 -5.25 12.18
C GLY A 33 4.09 -6.53 12.98
N SER A 34 4.43 -7.69 12.41
CA SER A 34 4.39 -8.97 13.13
C SER A 34 5.40 -9.01 14.28
N ARG A 35 6.62 -8.52 14.06
CA ARG A 35 7.66 -8.44 15.10
C ARG A 35 7.30 -7.44 16.20
N VAL A 36 6.78 -6.27 15.82
CA VAL A 36 6.32 -5.23 16.76
C VAL A 36 5.16 -5.75 17.62
N SER A 37 4.19 -6.43 17.02
CA SER A 37 3.04 -7.00 17.75
C SER A 37 3.48 -8.11 18.71
N TYR A 38 4.42 -8.96 18.28
CA TYR A 38 5.02 -9.95 19.17
C TYR A 38 5.69 -9.30 20.38
N LEU A 39 6.54 -8.29 20.17
CA LEU A 39 7.22 -7.58 21.26
C LEU A 39 6.23 -6.87 22.19
N ALA A 40 5.18 -6.25 21.65
CA ALA A 40 4.11 -5.63 22.44
C ALA A 40 3.44 -6.64 23.38
N SER A 41 3.21 -7.87 22.90
CA SER A 41 2.60 -8.94 23.70
C SER A 41 3.55 -9.60 24.71
N ALA A 42 4.84 -9.68 24.38
CA ALA A 42 5.85 -10.35 25.20
C ALA A 42 6.39 -9.46 26.33
N LEU A 43 6.50 -8.14 26.08
CA LEU A 43 7.10 -7.18 27.02
C LEU A 43 6.46 -7.17 28.42
N PRO A 44 5.13 -7.15 28.57
CA PRO A 44 4.50 -7.20 29.89
C PRO A 44 4.85 -8.46 30.69
N THR A 45 5.09 -9.59 30.00
CA THR A 45 5.43 -10.87 30.62
C THR A 45 6.87 -10.89 31.14
N VAL A 46 7.80 -10.25 30.42
CA VAL A 46 9.24 -10.26 30.77
C VAL A 46 9.67 -9.05 31.58
N ASN A 47 8.88 -7.97 31.60
CA ASN A 47 9.20 -6.73 32.30
C ASN A 47 7.96 -6.01 32.84
N ILE A 48 7.65 -6.29 34.11
CA ILE A 48 6.54 -5.68 34.88
C ILE A 48 6.88 -4.30 35.49
N SER A 49 8.05 -3.73 35.18
CA SER A 49 8.40 -2.39 35.67
C SER A 49 7.61 -1.28 34.96
N LYS A 50 7.54 -0.09 35.58
CA LYS A 50 6.92 1.10 34.98
C LYS A 50 7.55 1.50 33.63
N SER A 51 8.86 1.30 33.47
CA SER A 51 9.54 1.53 32.18
C SER A 51 9.21 0.45 31.15
N GLY A 52 9.04 -0.81 31.58
CA GLY A 52 8.52 -1.90 30.75
C GLY A 52 7.11 -1.62 30.21
N GLY A 53 6.21 -1.14 31.09
CA GLY A 53 4.86 -0.73 30.71
C GLY A 53 4.85 0.38 29.65
N ARG A 54 5.64 1.45 29.86
CA ARG A 54 5.78 2.55 28.89
C ARG A 54 6.34 2.07 27.54
N LEU A 55 7.30 1.16 27.56
CA LEU A 55 7.84 0.58 26.33
C LEU A 55 6.79 -0.28 25.60
N GLY A 56 6.01 -1.06 26.34
CA GLY A 56 4.88 -1.82 25.78
C GLY A 56 3.83 -0.94 25.11
N GLU A 57 3.46 0.19 25.74
CA GLU A 57 2.55 1.19 25.16
C GLU A 57 3.10 1.76 23.83
N ILE A 58 4.41 2.02 23.75
CA ILE A 58 5.05 2.47 22.51
C ILE A 58 4.95 1.42 21.41
N PHE A 59 5.20 0.14 21.71
CA PHE A 59 5.06 -0.93 20.72
C PHE A 59 3.60 -1.14 20.27
N LEU A 60 2.63 -1.00 21.17
CA LEU A 60 1.21 -1.03 20.82
C LEU A 60 0.83 0.11 19.88
N LYS A 61 1.26 1.33 20.19
CA LYS A 61 1.03 2.49 19.31
C LYS A 61 1.67 2.27 17.94
N LEU A 62 2.92 1.82 17.91
CA LEU A 62 3.64 1.53 16.67
C LEU A 62 2.93 0.46 15.83
N SER A 63 2.36 -0.58 16.46
CA SER A 63 1.56 -1.59 15.76
C SER A 63 0.34 -0.95 15.07
N GLY A 64 -0.37 -0.05 15.76
CA GLY A 64 -1.48 0.71 15.19
C GLY A 64 -1.05 1.60 14.01
N ASP A 65 0.05 2.33 14.14
CA ASP A 65 0.58 3.19 13.09
C ASP A 65 1.01 2.38 11.85
N LEU A 66 1.69 1.25 12.05
CA LEU A 66 2.07 0.34 10.95
C LEU A 66 0.86 -0.24 10.22
N LYS A 67 -0.20 -0.58 10.96
CA LYS A 67 -1.46 -1.01 10.36
C LYS A 67 -2.08 0.10 9.50
N ALA A 68 -2.13 1.33 10.00
CA ALA A 68 -2.69 2.45 9.25
C ALA A 68 -1.89 2.74 7.96
N ILE A 69 -0.55 2.67 8.01
CA ILE A 69 0.30 2.81 6.83
C ILE A 69 0.03 1.69 5.82
N LYS A 70 -0.09 0.44 6.29
CA LYS A 70 -0.43 -0.70 5.43
C LYS A 70 -1.78 -0.47 4.73
N ASP A 71 -2.81 -0.09 5.46
CA ASP A 71 -4.16 0.13 4.92
C ASP A 71 -4.14 1.27 3.86
N ASN A 72 -3.34 2.32 4.07
CA ASN A 72 -3.13 3.39 3.10
C ASN A 72 -2.42 2.90 1.82
N LEU A 73 -1.39 2.07 1.95
CA LEU A 73 -0.68 1.50 0.79
C LEU A 73 -1.58 0.55 -0.01
N ASP A 74 -2.38 -0.27 0.66
CA ASP A 74 -3.38 -1.13 0.02
C ASP A 74 -4.40 -0.28 -0.76
N PHE A 75 -4.85 0.84 -0.20
CA PHE A 75 -5.74 1.78 -0.89
C PHE A 75 -5.08 2.40 -2.14
N VAL A 76 -3.82 2.84 -2.05
CA VAL A 76 -3.07 3.35 -3.21
C VAL A 76 -2.94 2.28 -4.29
N ASN A 77 -2.62 1.04 -3.91
CA ASN A 77 -2.51 -0.08 -4.84
C ASN A 77 -3.84 -0.35 -5.57
N GLN A 78 -4.95 -0.36 -4.83
CA GLN A 78 -6.29 -0.53 -5.41
C GLN A 78 -6.63 0.58 -6.40
N LYS A 79 -6.32 1.84 -6.07
CA LYS A 79 -6.53 2.98 -6.98
C LYS A 79 -5.68 2.87 -8.24
N ALA A 80 -4.39 2.55 -8.10
CA ALA A 80 -3.49 2.37 -9.24
C ALA A 80 -3.92 1.20 -10.15
N THR A 81 -4.34 0.09 -9.55
CA THR A 81 -4.88 -1.07 -10.29
C THR A 81 -6.17 -0.74 -11.01
N GLY A 82 -7.06 0.04 -10.39
CA GLY A 82 -8.31 0.50 -11.01
C GLY A 82 -8.05 1.39 -12.22
N LEU A 83 -7.12 2.34 -12.11
CA LEU A 83 -6.71 3.20 -13.23
C LEU A 83 -6.07 2.40 -14.36
N LEU A 84 -5.22 1.41 -14.04
CA LEU A 84 -4.58 0.56 -15.04
C LEU A 84 -5.62 -0.22 -15.85
N LYS A 85 -6.60 -0.83 -15.18
CA LYS A 85 -7.70 -1.54 -15.85
C LYS A 85 -8.53 -0.61 -16.73
N HIS A 86 -8.80 0.60 -16.26
CA HIS A 86 -9.53 1.60 -17.05
C HIS A 86 -8.78 1.97 -18.33
N ASN A 87 -7.46 2.21 -18.23
CA ASN A 87 -6.63 2.53 -19.39
C ASN A 87 -6.66 1.40 -20.44
N ILE A 88 -6.50 0.14 -20.01
CA ILE A 88 -6.52 -1.03 -20.92
C ILE A 88 -7.87 -1.14 -21.66
N ASN A 89 -8.99 -0.91 -20.96
CA ASN A 89 -10.32 -1.01 -21.56
C ASN A 89 -10.57 0.13 -22.57
N VAL A 90 -10.15 1.36 -22.26
CA VAL A 90 -10.27 2.50 -23.18
C VAL A 90 -9.46 2.27 -24.45
N ASP A 91 -8.27 1.69 -24.32
CA ASP A 91 -7.41 1.37 -25.47
C ASP A 91 -8.04 0.28 -26.36
N ALA A 92 -8.59 -0.78 -25.75
CA ALA A 92 -9.30 -1.82 -26.49
C ALA A 92 -10.53 -1.30 -27.24
N ASP A 93 -11.30 -0.40 -26.64
CA ASP A 93 -12.48 0.23 -27.27
C ASP A 93 -12.09 1.18 -28.42
N ALA A 94 -10.97 1.89 -28.29
CA ALA A 94 -10.45 2.77 -29.35
C ALA A 94 -9.99 1.95 -30.57
N ASP A 95 -9.30 0.83 -30.34
CA ASP A 95 -8.84 -0.07 -31.40
C ASP A 95 -10.00 -0.79 -32.11
N ALA A 96 -11.10 -1.06 -31.40
CA ALA A 96 -12.29 -1.68 -31.96
C ALA A 96 -13.11 -0.74 -32.87
N LYS A 97 -13.09 0.57 -32.63
CA LYS A 97 -13.82 1.58 -33.42
C LYS A 97 -13.02 2.16 -34.59
N GLY A 98 -11.73 1.87 -34.67
CA GLY A 98 -10.82 2.32 -35.73
C GLY A 98 -10.67 1.35 -36.91
N ARG A 99 -11.44 0.25 -36.94
CA ARG A 99 -11.46 -0.75 -38.03
C ARG A 99 -12.80 -0.74 -38.76
#